data_AF-A0A378YK84-F1
#
_entry.id   AF-A0A378YK84-F1
#
_cell.length_a   1.000
_cell.length_b   1.000
_cell.length_c   1.000
_cell.angle_alpha   90.00
_cell.angle_beta   90.00
_cell.angle_gamma   90.00
#
_symmetry.space_group_name_H-M   'P 1'
#
loop_
_entity.id
_entity.type
_entity.pdbx_description
1 polymer ?
#
loop_
_entity_poly.entity_id
_entity_poly.type
_entity_poly.pdbx_seq_one_letter_code
_entity_poly.pdbx_strand_id
1 'polypeptide(L)' 'MIETLAQVLGLGYETLTVNDAHGQVLVVYHAEPVSPAAHALTLLGSMNAPAPKTRTPTSERG' A
#
# COMPACT_ATOMS: atom_id res chain seq x y z
N MET A 1 -16.48 5.38 -8.07
CA MET A 1 -15.87 6.75 -8.08
C MET A 1 -14.36 6.72 -7.87
N ILE A 2 -13.81 5.86 -7.01
CA ILE A 2 -12.34 5.68 -6.83
C ILE A 2 -11.64 4.92 -7.98
N GLU A 3 -12.31 3.95 -8.62
CA GLU A 3 -11.75 3.19 -9.76
C GLU A 3 -11.42 4.09 -10.97
N THR A 4 -12.25 5.11 -11.23
CA THR A 4 -12.02 6.07 -12.31
C THR A 4 -10.76 6.92 -12.09
N LEU A 5 -10.49 7.32 -10.83
CA LEU A 5 -9.29 8.07 -10.49
C LEU A 5 -8.02 7.21 -10.65
N ALA A 6 -8.09 5.91 -10.32
CA ALA A 6 -6.97 5.00 -10.55
C ALA A 6 -6.64 4.90 -12.05
N GLN A 7 -7.65 4.75 -12.90
CA GLN A 7 -7.43 4.67 -14.35
C GLN A 7 -6.87 5.97 -14.96
N VAL A 8 -7.38 7.14 -14.56
CA VAL A 8 -6.87 8.42 -15.10
C VAL A 8 -5.42 8.69 -14.72
N LEU A 9 -4.96 8.08 -13.61
CA LEU A 9 -3.60 8.18 -13.12
C LEU A 9 -2.71 7.02 -13.59
N GLY A 10 -3.21 6.10 -14.41
CA GLY A 10 -2.45 4.94 -14.89
C GLY A 10 -2.06 3.96 -13.76
N LEU A 11 -2.92 3.83 -12.75
CA LEU A 11 -2.72 2.93 -11.62
C LEU A 11 -3.42 1.59 -11.87
N GLY A 12 -2.66 0.50 -11.75
CA GLY A 12 -3.20 -0.84 -11.57
C GLY A 12 -3.71 -1.02 -10.14
N TYR A 13 -4.69 -1.89 -9.96
CA TYR A 13 -5.16 -2.29 -8.64
C TYR A 13 -5.27 -3.81 -8.53
N GLU A 14 -4.98 -4.32 -7.34
CA GLU A 14 -5.14 -5.73 -6.99
C GLU A 14 -5.89 -5.84 -5.67
N THR A 15 -6.88 -6.74 -5.61
CA THR A 15 -7.67 -6.99 -4.41
C THR A 15 -7.33 -8.37 -3.88
N LEU A 16 -6.80 -8.42 -2.66
CA LEU A 16 -6.40 -9.63 -1.98
C LEU A 16 -7.28 -9.85 -0.76
N THR A 17 -7.77 -11.08 -0.57
CA THR A 17 -8.48 -11.45 0.66
C THR A 17 -7.48 -11.68 1.78
N VAL A 18 -7.74 -11.12 2.96
CA VAL A 18 -6.87 -11.30 4.13
C VAL A 18 -7.29 -12.57 4.86
N ASN A 19 -6.36 -13.52 4.97
CA ASN A 19 -6.60 -14.74 5.74
C ASN A 19 -6.79 -14.40 7.24
N ASP A 20 -7.66 -15.16 7.92
CA ASP A 20 -8.01 -14.97 9.33
C ASP A 20 -8.83 -13.69 9.64
N ALA A 21 -9.25 -12.95 8.61
CA ALA A 21 -9.86 -11.65 8.72
C ALA A 21 -11.17 -11.58 7.92
N HIS A 22 -12.24 -12.17 8.47
CA HIS A 22 -13.55 -12.22 7.81
C HIS A 22 -14.07 -10.82 7.44
N GLY A 23 -14.37 -10.62 6.16
CA GLY A 23 -14.90 -9.35 5.63
C GLY A 23 -13.86 -8.28 5.34
N GLN A 24 -12.57 -8.55 5.58
CA GLN A 24 -11.49 -7.61 5.29
C GLN A 24 -10.84 -7.94 3.94
N VAL A 25 -10.56 -6.89 3.15
CA VAL A 25 -9.88 -6.99 1.87
C VAL A 25 -8.73 -5.99 1.83
N LEU A 26 -7.60 -6.42 1.27
CA LEU A 26 -6.47 -5.55 0.99
C LEU A 26 -6.55 -5.12 -0.47
N VAL A 27 -6.63 -3.81 -0.71
CA VAL A 27 -6.57 -3.26 -2.07
C VAL A 27 -5.21 -2.59 -2.24
N VAL A 28 -4.43 -3.07 -3.20
CA VAL A 28 -3.09 -2.57 -3.52
C VAL A 28 -3.15 -1.80 -4.82
N TYR A 29 -2.82 -0.50 -4.79
CA TYR A 29 -2.64 0.30 -5.99
C TYR A 29 -1.16 0.35 -6.36
N HIS A 30 -0.83 0.03 -7.61
CA HIS A 30 0.54 0.08 -8.12
C HIS A 30 0.59 0.83 -9.45
N ALA A 31 1.75 1.42 -9.74
CA ALA A 31 2.01 2.10 -10.99
C ALA A 31 3.11 1.36 -11.75
N GLU A 32 3.13 1.52 -13.07
CA GLU A 32 4.27 1.07 -13.87
C GLU A 32 5.58 1.69 -13.37
N PRO A 33 6.68 0.92 -13.29
CA PRO A 33 7.97 1.43 -12.85
C PRO A 33 8.41 2.65 -13.67
N VAL A 34 9.05 3.62 -13.02
CA VAL A 34 9.60 4.84 -13.68
C VAL A 34 8.51 5.78 -14.26
N SER A 35 7.22 5.48 -14.08
CA SER A 35 6.13 6.36 -14.53
C SER A 35 5.95 7.60 -13.65
N PRO A 36 5.33 8.68 -14.15
CA PRO A 36 4.94 9.84 -13.34
C PRO A 36 4.05 9.47 -12.14
N ALA A 37 3.19 8.46 -12.32
CA ALA A 37 2.33 7.93 -11.27
C ALA A 37 3.13 7.24 -10.16
N ALA A 38 4.19 6.50 -10.49
CA ALA A 38 5.10 5.93 -9.51
C ALA A 38 5.80 7.02 -8.68
N HIS A 39 6.18 8.13 -9.31
CA HIS A 39 6.75 9.28 -8.59
C HIS A 39 5.71 9.94 -7.67
N ALA A 40 4.48 10.13 -8.13
CA ALA A 40 3.39 10.65 -7.31
C ALA A 40 3.06 9.75 -6.10
N LEU A 41 3.01 8.43 -6.30
CA LEU A 41 2.84 7.46 -5.20
C LEU A 41 4.00 7.53 -4.20
N THR A 42 5.23 7.72 -4.68
CA THR A 42 6.41 7.90 -3.80
C THR A 42 6.27 9.16 -2.95
N LEU A 43 5.86 10.28 -3.56
CA LEU A 43 5.62 11.53 -2.84
C LEU A 43 4.51 11.37 -1.80
N LEU A 44 3.38 10.77 -2.18
CA LEU A 44 2.27 10.49 -1.25
C LEU A 44 2.71 9.60 -0.08
N GLY A 45 3.48 8.54 -0.36
CA GLY A 45 4.02 7.65 0.67
C GLY A 45 4.97 8.37 1.64
N SER A 46 5.75 9.33 1.16
CA SER A 46 6.65 10.11 2.03
C SER A 46 5.91 11.04 3.00
N MET A 47 4.76 11.59 2.59
CA MET A 47 3.94 12.47 3.45
C MET A 47 3.18 11.68 4.52
N ASN A 48 2.76 10.46 4.19
CA ASN A 48 1.93 9.62 5.05
C ASN A 48 2.70 8.51 5.79
N ALA A 49 4.04 8.53 5.71
CA ALA A 49 4.88 7.49 6.29
C ALA A 49 4.61 7.34 7.79
N PRO A 50 4.00 6.22 8.24
CA PRO A 50 3.89 5.97 9.67
C PRO A 50 5.30 5.85 10.24
N ALA A 51 5.55 6.49 11.38
CA ALA A 51 6.82 6.34 12.09
C ALA A 51 7.14 4.84 12.18
N PRO A 52 8.40 4.42 11.91
CA PRO A 52 8.74 3.01 11.91
C PRO A 52 8.28 2.42 13.24
N LYS A 53 7.28 1.54 13.20
CA LYS A 53 6.92 0.74 14.37
C LYS A 53 8.17 -0.06 14.66
N THR A 54 8.92 0.33 15.68
CA THR A 54 9.98 -0.47 16.25
C THR A 54 9.39 -1.85 16.45
N ARG A 55 9.75 -2.80 15.59
CA ARG A 55 9.46 -4.20 15.86
C ARG A 55 10.29 -4.48 17.09
N THR A 56 9.68 -4.42 18.26
CA THR A 56 10.32 -4.85 19.50
C THR A 56 10.81 -6.26 19.19
N PRO A 57 12.13 -6.52 19.14
CA PRO A 57 12.58 -7.89 19.04
C PRO A 57 12.05 -8.55 20.32
N THR A 58 11.04 -9.40 20.18
CA THR A 58 10.62 -10.29 21.25
C THR A 58 11.84 -11.12 21.57
N SER A 59 12.57 -10.71 22.61
CA SER A 59 13.67 -11.46 23.19
C SER A 59 13.07 -12.67 23.88
N GLU A 60 12.66 -13.65 23.08
CA GLU A 60 12.38 -15.00 23.52
C GLU A 60 13.73 -15.66 23.82
N ARG A 61 14.23 -15.45 25.04
CA ARG A 61 15.28 -16.26 25.68
C ARG A 61 15.35 -15.93 27.17
N GLY A 62 14.97 -16.92 27.98
CA GLY A 62 15.05 -16.92 29.44
C GLY A 62 14.26 -18.09 29.99
#